data_AF-A0A4R5FC49-F1
#
_entry.id   AF-A0A4R5FC49-F1
#
_cell.length_a   1.000
_cell.length_b   1.000
_cell.length_c   1.000
_cell.angle_alpha   90.00
_cell.angle_beta   90.00
_cell.angle_gamma   90.00
#
_symmetry.space_group_name_H-M   'P 1'
#
loop_
_entity.id
_entity.type
_entity.pdbx_description
1 polymer ?
#
loop_
_entity_poly.entity_id
_entity_poly.type
_entity_poly.pdbx_seq_one_letter_code
_entity_poly.pdbx_strand_id
1 'polypeptide(L)'
;MKKEKIFKIITSIKFLFSLALISLINMLINDFYLFDIEEKFVGGAKIGNIFYQLSLAYIGSFIFYFIVIYLKEKKDKHLIEPYISLKILAIITNGKILIKVLNIESSVLLKNEYPTKNEMKEMCSKIDPNNKIKGWYNTTWIRLCKEYRKESEIEMKSVYEKITFLDSKLVRLLTDIQTSSYYNYYKFENGNNDTTHHKDLNSDCENLYLYIELIKQLEIYAEKNLIGFRKVDLEKI
;
A
#
# COMPACT_ATOMS: atom_id res chain seq x y z
N MET A 1 9.54 12.95 -7.81
CA MET A 1 10.01 12.25 -6.60
C MET A 1 9.77 10.73 -6.53
N LYS A 2 8.54 10.17 -6.59
CA LYS A 2 8.33 8.70 -6.43
C LYS A 2 8.41 7.87 -7.73
N LYS A 3 8.01 8.44 -8.89
CA LYS A 3 8.29 7.85 -10.21
C LYS A 3 9.80 7.69 -10.44
N GLU A 4 10.63 8.60 -9.92
CA GLU A 4 12.09 8.53 -10.00
C GLU A 4 12.71 7.37 -9.21
N LYS A 5 12.09 6.90 -8.11
CA LYS A 5 12.62 5.79 -7.31
C LYS A 5 12.29 4.41 -7.90
N ILE A 6 11.06 4.20 -8.39
CA ILE A 6 10.67 2.95 -9.06
C ILE A 6 11.32 2.86 -10.44
N PHE A 7 11.41 3.99 -11.15
CA PHE A 7 12.26 4.08 -12.34
C PHE A 7 13.71 3.80 -11.93
N LYS A 8 14.27 4.38 -10.86
CA LYS A 8 15.62 4.01 -10.38
C LYS A 8 15.79 2.52 -10.10
N ILE A 9 14.84 1.82 -9.49
CA ILE A 9 14.98 0.39 -9.15
C ILE A 9 14.83 -0.50 -10.40
N ILE A 10 13.85 -0.24 -11.26
CA ILE A 10 13.68 -0.98 -12.53
C ILE A 10 14.85 -0.67 -13.48
N THR A 11 15.29 0.59 -13.53
CA THR A 11 16.52 1.00 -14.20
C THR A 11 17.73 0.38 -13.52
N SER A 12 17.73 0.14 -12.20
CA SER A 12 18.82 -0.51 -11.48
C SER A 12 18.93 -2.00 -11.81
N ILE A 13 17.83 -2.73 -11.91
CA ILE A 13 17.87 -4.15 -12.33
C ILE A 13 18.29 -4.24 -13.80
N LYS A 14 17.74 -3.39 -14.66
CA LYS A 14 18.17 -3.32 -16.07
C LYS A 14 19.65 -2.96 -16.18
N PHE A 15 20.13 -2.03 -15.36
CA PHE A 15 21.54 -1.63 -15.30
C PHE A 15 22.44 -2.78 -14.81
N LEU A 16 22.04 -3.50 -13.76
CA LEU A 16 22.76 -4.68 -13.27
C LEU A 16 22.83 -5.77 -14.35
N PHE A 17 21.75 -5.96 -15.11
CA PHE A 17 21.70 -6.88 -16.24
C PHE A 17 22.58 -6.41 -17.40
N SER A 18 22.59 -5.11 -17.71
CA SER A 18 23.48 -4.52 -18.71
C SER A 18 24.95 -4.67 -18.33
N LEU A 19 25.30 -4.45 -17.05
CA LEU A 19 26.64 -4.72 -16.55
C LEU A 19 26.98 -6.21 -16.64
N ALA A 20 26.04 -7.11 -16.36
CA ALA A 20 26.27 -8.56 -16.52
C ALA A 20 26.54 -8.92 -17.98
N LEU A 21 25.80 -8.31 -18.91
CA LEU A 21 26.00 -8.50 -20.35
C LEU A 21 27.37 -7.96 -20.81
N ILE A 22 27.77 -6.79 -20.33
CA ILE A 22 29.09 -6.20 -20.62
C ILE A 22 30.20 -7.11 -20.07
N SER A 23 30.07 -7.57 -18.83
CA SER A 23 31.02 -8.51 -18.22
C SER A 23 31.11 -9.82 -19.01
N LEU A 24 29.96 -10.34 -19.48
CA LEU A 24 29.93 -11.55 -20.31
C LEU A 24 30.63 -11.32 -21.66
N ILE A 25 30.34 -10.21 -22.34
CA ILE A 25 30.99 -9.84 -23.60
C ILE A 25 32.50 -9.69 -23.39
N ASN A 26 32.93 -9.03 -22.31
CA ASN A 26 34.34 -8.88 -21.99
C ASN A 26 35.04 -10.23 -21.73
N MET A 27 34.34 -11.15 -21.07
CA MET A 27 34.84 -12.51 -20.86
C MET A 27 35.02 -13.25 -22.20
N LEU A 28 34.02 -13.19 -23.08
CA LEU A 28 34.08 -13.80 -24.42
C LEU A 28 35.17 -13.17 -25.30
N ILE A 29 35.34 -11.85 -25.28
CA ILE A 29 36.40 -11.20 -26.05
C ILE A 29 37.78 -11.64 -25.53
N ASN A 30 37.95 -11.76 -24.21
CA ASN A 30 39.21 -12.26 -23.66
C ASN A 30 39.50 -13.69 -24.10
N ASP A 31 38.51 -14.60 -23.99
CA ASP A 31 38.68 -16.02 -24.31
C ASP A 31 38.87 -16.27 -25.82
N PHE A 32 38.15 -15.57 -26.69
CA PHE A 32 38.17 -15.84 -28.14
C PHE A 32 39.15 -14.99 -28.94
N TYR A 33 39.51 -13.79 -28.47
CA TYR A 33 40.32 -12.87 -29.25
C TYR A 33 41.64 -12.50 -28.58
N LEU A 34 41.66 -12.19 -27.28
CA LEU A 34 42.86 -11.66 -26.63
C LEU A 34 43.84 -12.74 -26.17
N PHE A 35 43.38 -13.99 -26.00
CA PHE A 35 44.24 -15.06 -25.49
C PHE A 35 45.41 -15.42 -26.43
N ASP A 36 45.20 -15.35 -27.75
CA ASP A 36 46.19 -15.77 -28.76
C ASP A 36 46.99 -14.62 -29.39
N ILE A 37 46.80 -13.37 -28.94
CA ILE A 37 47.47 -12.19 -29.53
C ILE A 37 48.77 -11.86 -28.78
N GLU A 38 49.86 -11.65 -29.52
CA GLU A 38 51.13 -11.16 -28.96
C GLU A 38 50.96 -9.81 -28.24
N GLU A 39 51.64 -9.65 -27.09
CA GLU A 39 51.53 -8.45 -26.26
C GLU A 39 51.97 -7.19 -27.02
N LYS A 40 51.02 -6.29 -27.32
CA LYS A 40 51.32 -4.98 -27.93
C LYS A 40 51.97 -3.99 -26.96
N PHE A 41 51.80 -4.20 -25.64
CA PHE A 41 52.41 -3.38 -24.61
C PHE A 41 52.73 -4.21 -23.37
N VAL A 42 53.82 -3.85 -22.68
CA VAL A 42 54.29 -4.56 -21.50
C VAL A 42 53.23 -4.51 -20.40
N GLY A 43 52.72 -5.68 -19.99
CA GLY A 43 51.72 -5.81 -18.93
C GLY A 43 50.27 -5.84 -19.40
N GLY A 44 50.02 -5.86 -20.71
CA GLY A 44 48.66 -5.96 -21.26
C GLY A 44 47.93 -7.24 -20.85
N ALA A 45 48.62 -8.39 -20.85
CA ALA A 45 48.00 -9.64 -20.41
C ALA A 45 47.58 -9.58 -18.93
N LYS A 46 48.35 -8.88 -18.07
CA LYS A 46 47.98 -8.72 -16.65
C LYS A 46 46.70 -7.91 -16.48
N ILE A 47 46.56 -6.82 -17.23
CA ILE A 47 45.36 -5.98 -17.20
C ILE A 47 44.15 -6.78 -17.70
N GLY A 48 44.28 -7.49 -18.83
CA GLY A 48 43.24 -8.36 -19.36
C GLY A 48 42.78 -9.41 -18.34
N ASN A 49 43.72 -10.08 -17.66
CA ASN A 49 43.42 -11.06 -16.63
C ASN A 49 42.68 -10.45 -15.41
N ILE A 50 43.03 -9.24 -14.98
CA ILE A 50 42.30 -8.53 -13.91
C ILE A 50 40.84 -8.27 -14.33
N PHE A 51 40.63 -7.75 -15.55
CA PHE A 51 39.28 -7.50 -16.06
C PHE A 51 38.48 -8.79 -16.24
N TYR A 52 39.12 -9.87 -16.67
CA TYR A 52 38.51 -11.19 -16.77
C TYR A 52 38.05 -11.70 -15.39
N GLN A 53 38.94 -11.68 -14.40
CA GLN A 53 38.62 -12.10 -13.03
C GLN A 53 37.51 -11.26 -12.41
N LEU A 54 37.51 -9.95 -12.64
CA LEU A 54 36.46 -9.05 -12.19
C LEU A 54 35.12 -9.36 -12.87
N SER A 55 35.13 -9.62 -14.18
CA SER A 55 33.94 -9.98 -14.96
C SER A 55 33.35 -11.30 -14.48
N LEU A 56 34.20 -12.31 -14.25
CA LEU A 56 33.80 -13.61 -13.72
C LEU A 56 33.22 -13.50 -12.32
N ALA A 57 33.88 -12.76 -11.41
CA ALA A 57 33.39 -12.51 -10.05
C ALA A 57 32.04 -11.77 -10.05
N TYR A 58 31.88 -10.79 -10.94
CA TYR A 58 30.62 -10.07 -11.10
C TYR A 58 29.50 -10.98 -11.61
N ILE A 59 29.75 -11.79 -12.65
CA ILE A 59 28.75 -12.74 -13.20
C ILE A 59 28.31 -13.73 -12.11
N GLY A 60 29.26 -14.32 -11.38
CA GLY A 60 28.95 -15.22 -10.27
C GLY A 60 28.08 -14.55 -9.20
N SER A 61 28.44 -13.33 -8.80
CA SER A 61 27.67 -12.53 -7.82
C SER A 61 26.27 -12.18 -8.33
N PHE A 62 26.15 -11.83 -9.61
CA PHE A 62 24.89 -11.49 -10.25
C PHE A 62 23.95 -12.70 -10.31
N ILE A 63 24.45 -13.87 -10.72
CA ILE A 63 23.67 -15.11 -10.76
C ILE A 63 23.17 -15.47 -9.36
N PHE A 64 24.06 -15.40 -8.36
CA PHE A 64 23.69 -15.65 -6.97
C PHE A 64 22.61 -14.69 -6.50
N TYR A 65 22.78 -13.38 -6.69
CA TYR A 65 21.77 -12.37 -6.37
C TYR A 65 20.43 -12.67 -7.06
N PHE A 66 20.47 -12.94 -8.36
CA PHE A 66 19.26 -13.13 -9.16
C PHE A 66 18.47 -14.36 -8.70
N ILE A 67 19.13 -15.50 -8.53
CA ILE A 67 18.47 -16.76 -8.18
C ILE A 67 18.07 -16.79 -6.71
N VAL A 68 18.98 -16.44 -5.81
CA VAL A 68 18.79 -16.65 -4.37
C VAL A 68 17.95 -15.54 -3.74
N ILE A 69 18.11 -14.31 -4.21
CA ILE A 69 17.48 -13.13 -3.60
C ILE A 69 16.28 -12.71 -4.44
N TYR A 70 16.50 -12.31 -5.69
CA TYR A 70 15.45 -11.67 -6.49
C TYR A 70 14.27 -12.61 -6.84
N LEU A 71 14.55 -13.84 -7.31
CA LEU A 71 13.49 -14.80 -7.62
C LEU A 71 12.70 -15.21 -6.38
N LYS A 72 13.40 -15.43 -5.25
CA LYS A 72 12.77 -15.77 -3.98
C LYS A 72 11.85 -14.65 -3.49
N GLU A 73 12.35 -13.41 -3.45
CA GLU A 73 11.57 -12.24 -3.03
C GLU A 73 10.32 -12.05 -3.90
N LYS A 74 10.45 -12.23 -5.22
CA LYS A 74 9.32 -12.12 -6.14
C LYS A 74 8.27 -13.21 -5.91
N LYS A 75 8.70 -14.44 -5.66
CA LYS A 75 7.80 -15.56 -5.35
C LYS A 75 7.08 -15.33 -4.01
N ASP A 76 7.83 -14.98 -2.97
CA ASP A 76 7.29 -14.75 -1.62
C ASP A 76 6.29 -13.59 -1.64
N LYS A 77 6.62 -12.51 -2.35
CA LYS A 77 5.69 -11.38 -2.55
C LYS A 77 4.40 -11.83 -3.24
N HIS A 78 4.49 -12.59 -4.33
CA HIS A 78 3.31 -13.08 -5.04
C HIS A 78 2.40 -13.97 -4.17
N LEU A 79 2.97 -14.72 -3.22
CA LEU A 79 2.19 -15.56 -2.30
C LEU A 79 1.51 -14.75 -1.19
N ILE A 80 2.15 -13.68 -0.73
CA ILE A 80 1.66 -12.87 0.40
C ILE A 80 0.70 -11.76 -0.08
N GLU A 81 0.86 -11.28 -1.30
CA GLU A 81 0.08 -10.17 -1.85
C GLU A 81 -1.44 -10.40 -1.81
N PRO A 82 -1.99 -11.58 -2.17
CA PRO A 82 -3.43 -11.84 -2.03
C PRO A 82 -3.93 -11.72 -0.58
N TYR A 83 -3.12 -12.14 0.40
CA TYR A 83 -3.46 -11.98 1.82
C TYR A 83 -3.52 -10.50 2.20
N ILE A 84 -2.52 -9.70 1.80
CA ILE A 84 -2.53 -8.25 2.00
C ILE A 84 -3.75 -7.62 1.32
N SER A 85 -4.06 -7.99 0.08
CA SER A 85 -5.20 -7.48 -0.68
C SER A 85 -6.51 -7.69 0.06
N LEU A 86 -6.72 -8.84 0.68
CA LEU A 86 -7.92 -9.13 1.47
C LEU A 86 -8.01 -8.24 2.72
N LYS A 87 -6.89 -8.02 3.42
CA LYS A 87 -6.83 -7.14 4.59
C LYS A 87 -7.10 -5.68 4.22
N ILE A 88 -6.51 -5.20 3.12
CA ILE A 88 -6.77 -3.86 2.58
C ILE A 88 -8.23 -3.71 2.15
N LEU A 89 -8.80 -4.74 1.52
CA LEU A 89 -10.20 -4.76 1.13
C LEU A 89 -11.13 -4.63 2.34
N ALA A 90 -10.85 -5.32 3.45
CA ALA A 90 -11.62 -5.19 4.68
C ALA A 90 -11.60 -3.75 5.23
N ILE A 91 -10.43 -3.11 5.28
CA ILE A 91 -10.29 -1.71 5.71
C ILE A 91 -11.13 -0.77 4.83
N ILE A 92 -11.04 -0.93 3.51
CA ILE A 92 -11.82 -0.11 2.56
C ILE A 92 -13.32 -0.35 2.74
N THR A 93 -13.73 -1.61 2.91
CA THR A 93 -15.12 -2.00 3.10
C THR A 93 -15.70 -1.34 4.33
N ASN A 94 -14.97 -1.34 5.46
CA ASN A 94 -15.40 -0.68 6.69
C ASN A 94 -15.61 0.83 6.48
N GLY A 95 -14.69 1.48 5.76
CA GLY A 95 -14.85 2.88 5.38
C GLY A 95 -16.08 3.13 4.49
N LYS A 96 -16.35 2.27 3.51
CA LYS A 96 -17.51 2.41 2.62
C LYS A 96 -18.84 2.09 3.31
N ILE A 97 -18.86 1.14 4.25
CA ILE A 97 -20.05 0.89 5.07
C ILE A 97 -20.42 2.15 5.86
N LEU A 98 -19.45 2.85 6.45
CA LEU A 98 -19.72 4.12 7.12
C LEU A 98 -20.36 5.16 6.18
N ILE A 99 -19.86 5.28 4.94
CA ILE A 99 -20.47 6.16 3.92
C ILE A 99 -21.91 5.73 3.61
N LYS A 100 -22.16 4.44 3.41
CA LYS A 100 -23.50 3.89 3.13
C LYS A 100 -24.47 4.19 4.27
N VAL A 101 -24.04 4.00 5.52
CA VAL A 101 -24.88 4.29 6.69
C VAL A 101 -25.13 5.80 6.83
N LEU A 102 -24.13 6.66 6.62
CA LEU A 102 -24.31 8.12 6.60
C LEU A 102 -25.36 8.54 5.56
N ASN A 103 -25.26 8.00 4.35
CA ASN A 103 -26.19 8.31 3.26
C ASN A 103 -27.63 7.89 3.63
N ILE A 104 -27.82 6.65 4.10
CA ILE A 104 -29.14 6.14 4.50
C ILE A 104 -29.76 6.98 5.61
N GLU A 105 -29.02 7.25 6.69
CA GLU A 105 -29.55 7.97 7.86
C GLU A 105 -29.81 9.45 7.57
N SER A 106 -28.98 10.08 6.73
CA SER A 106 -29.16 11.50 6.36
C SER A 106 -30.15 11.71 5.21
N SER A 107 -30.49 10.66 4.46
CA SER A 107 -31.27 10.72 3.22
C SER A 107 -30.68 11.67 2.16
N VAL A 108 -29.37 11.89 2.16
CA VAL A 108 -28.67 12.74 1.18
C VAL A 108 -28.25 11.89 -0.02
N LEU A 109 -28.74 12.25 -1.21
CA LEU A 109 -28.37 11.57 -2.45
C LEU A 109 -26.94 11.94 -2.87
N LEU A 110 -26.04 10.98 -2.77
CA LEU A 110 -24.66 11.15 -3.24
C LEU A 110 -24.57 11.12 -4.77
N LYS A 111 -23.81 12.06 -5.34
CA LYS A 111 -23.52 12.06 -6.78
C LYS A 111 -22.52 10.99 -7.22
N ASN A 112 -21.66 10.59 -6.30
CA ASN A 112 -20.61 9.59 -6.51
C ASN A 112 -20.56 8.66 -5.30
N GLU A 113 -19.82 7.55 -5.43
CA GLU A 113 -19.60 6.62 -4.32
C GLU A 113 -18.99 7.28 -3.07
N TYR A 114 -18.09 8.26 -3.27
CA TYR A 114 -17.47 9.03 -2.21
C TYR A 114 -18.08 10.43 -2.12
N PRO A 115 -18.48 10.90 -0.92
CA PRO A 115 -19.08 12.21 -0.73
C PRO A 115 -18.05 13.33 -0.94
N THR A 116 -18.50 14.42 -1.55
CA THR A 116 -17.80 15.70 -1.50
C THR A 116 -17.85 16.30 -0.10
N LYS A 117 -16.98 17.28 0.17
CA LYS A 117 -16.96 18.00 1.46
C LYS A 117 -18.32 18.63 1.81
N ASN A 118 -19.07 19.12 0.81
CA ASN A 118 -20.38 19.73 1.03
C ASN A 118 -21.45 18.67 1.33
N GLU A 119 -21.47 17.56 0.57
CA GLU A 119 -22.36 16.43 0.85
C GLU A 119 -22.07 15.87 2.26
N MET A 120 -20.81 15.74 2.66
CA MET A 120 -20.44 15.31 4.01
C MET A 120 -20.98 16.23 5.11
N LYS A 121 -20.86 17.55 4.94
CA LYS A 121 -21.43 18.54 5.86
C LYS A 121 -22.95 18.43 5.96
N GLU A 122 -23.62 18.27 4.83
CA GLU A 122 -25.07 18.10 4.81
C GLU A 122 -25.47 16.81 5.55
N MET A 123 -24.78 15.69 5.30
CA MET A 123 -25.03 14.42 5.99
C MET A 123 -24.85 14.55 7.50
N CYS A 124 -23.73 15.12 7.95
CA CYS A 124 -23.41 15.26 9.37
C CYS A 124 -24.40 16.17 10.11
N SER A 125 -24.95 17.19 9.45
CA SER A 125 -25.94 18.09 10.04
C SER A 125 -27.30 17.45 10.32
N LYS A 126 -27.60 16.30 9.68
CA LYS A 126 -28.89 15.61 9.79
C LYS A 126 -28.86 14.40 10.72
N ILE A 127 -27.67 14.00 11.18
CA ILE A 127 -27.49 12.79 11.97
C ILE A 127 -27.23 13.17 13.42
N ASP A 128 -28.12 12.71 14.32
CA ASP A 128 -27.90 12.78 15.76
C ASP A 128 -27.00 11.59 16.18
N PRO A 129 -25.80 11.84 16.73
CA PRO A 129 -24.85 10.78 17.13
C PRO A 129 -25.42 9.79 18.16
N ASN A 130 -26.41 10.21 18.95
CA ASN A 130 -27.00 9.43 20.03
C ASN A 130 -28.17 8.56 19.60
N ASN A 131 -28.72 8.82 18.41
CA ASN A 131 -29.82 8.03 17.90
C ASN A 131 -29.32 6.65 17.46
N LYS A 132 -30.23 5.67 17.59
CA LYS A 132 -30.00 4.33 17.07
C LYS A 132 -30.10 4.37 15.55
N ILE A 133 -29.13 3.75 14.90
CA ILE A 133 -29.09 3.62 13.44
C ILE A 133 -30.15 2.59 13.01
N LYS A 134 -30.99 2.94 12.03
CA LYS A 134 -32.07 2.06 11.57
C LYS A 134 -31.48 0.87 10.81
N GLY A 135 -32.00 -0.32 11.10
CA GLY A 135 -31.56 -1.56 10.45
C GLY A 135 -30.21 -2.09 10.95
N TRP A 136 -29.58 -1.44 11.93
CA TRP A 136 -28.34 -1.89 12.56
C TRP A 136 -28.60 -2.26 14.03
N TYR A 137 -27.96 -3.33 14.52
CA TYR A 137 -28.17 -3.94 15.83
C TYR A 137 -28.05 -2.96 17.01
N ASN A 138 -29.13 -2.23 17.31
CA ASN A 138 -29.25 -1.32 18.46
C ASN A 138 -27.98 -0.47 18.71
N THR A 139 -27.33 0.00 17.63
CA THR A 139 -26.02 0.66 17.68
C THR A 139 -26.17 2.16 17.45
N THR A 140 -25.37 2.96 18.14
CA THR A 140 -25.27 4.41 17.93
C THR A 140 -24.16 4.72 16.92
N TRP A 141 -24.13 5.94 16.41
CA TRP A 141 -23.07 6.36 15.47
C TRP A 141 -21.67 6.22 16.05
N ILE A 142 -21.52 6.66 17.30
CA ILE A 142 -20.26 6.59 18.05
C ILE A 142 -19.77 5.15 18.16
N ARG A 143 -20.68 4.24 18.52
CA ARG A 143 -20.38 2.81 18.65
C ARG A 143 -19.98 2.20 17.30
N LEU A 144 -20.72 2.50 16.24
CA LEU A 144 -20.40 2.04 14.88
C LEU A 144 -19.00 2.49 14.45
N CYS A 145 -18.65 3.77 14.66
CA CYS A 145 -17.33 4.30 14.34
C CYS A 145 -16.22 3.61 15.14
N LYS A 146 -16.44 3.35 16.44
CA LYS A 146 -15.50 2.61 17.30
C LYS A 146 -15.30 1.17 16.83
N GLU A 147 -16.37 0.46 16.50
CA GLU A 147 -16.33 -0.92 16.02
C GLU A 147 -15.54 -1.00 14.71
N TYR A 148 -15.88 -0.19 13.70
CA TYR A 148 -15.18 -0.23 12.42
C TYR A 148 -13.74 0.27 12.48
N ARG A 149 -13.44 1.24 13.35
CA ARG A 149 -12.06 1.65 13.65
C ARG A 149 -11.26 0.47 14.20
N LYS A 150 -11.80 -0.23 15.20
CA LYS A 150 -11.13 -1.37 15.85
C LYS A 150 -10.89 -2.51 14.87
N GLU A 151 -11.89 -2.83 14.04
CA GLU A 151 -11.73 -3.84 12.99
C GLU A 151 -10.65 -3.45 11.98
N SER A 152 -10.68 -2.22 11.48
CA SER A 152 -9.63 -1.74 10.57
C SER A 152 -8.25 -1.73 11.22
N GLU A 153 -8.14 -1.43 12.52
CA GLU A 153 -6.88 -1.51 13.27
C GLU A 153 -6.33 -2.94 13.36
N ILE A 154 -7.19 -3.94 13.56
CA ILE A 154 -6.81 -5.36 13.53
C ILE A 154 -6.24 -5.73 12.15
N GLU A 155 -6.94 -5.35 11.08
CA GLU A 155 -6.52 -5.66 9.71
C GLU A 155 -5.22 -4.93 9.33
N MET A 156 -5.06 -3.66 9.74
CA MET A 156 -3.82 -2.90 9.57
C MET A 156 -2.64 -3.56 10.30
N LYS A 157 -2.86 -4.03 11.53
CA LYS A 157 -1.83 -4.75 12.29
C LYS A 157 -1.40 -6.02 11.56
N SER A 158 -2.34 -6.81 11.04
CA SER A 158 -2.04 -7.99 10.22
C SER A 158 -1.25 -7.66 8.95
N VAL A 159 -1.50 -6.50 8.32
CA VAL A 159 -0.71 -6.03 7.18
C VAL A 159 0.71 -5.65 7.62
N TYR A 160 0.87 -4.93 8.74
CA TYR A 160 2.17 -4.54 9.25
C TYR A 160 3.04 -5.71 9.71
N GLU A 161 2.46 -6.85 10.11
CA GLU A 161 3.22 -8.09 10.34
C GLU A 161 3.95 -8.59 9.08
N LYS A 162 3.57 -8.11 7.90
CA LYS A 162 4.19 -8.42 6.60
C LYS A 162 4.94 -7.22 6.00
N ILE A 163 5.39 -6.27 6.83
CA ILE A 163 5.98 -4.99 6.39
C ILE A 163 7.12 -5.12 5.37
N THR A 164 7.91 -6.20 5.42
CA THR A 164 9.01 -6.46 4.46
C THR A 164 8.53 -6.63 3.02
N PHE A 165 7.26 -6.96 2.81
CA PHE A 165 6.65 -7.14 1.49
C PHE A 165 5.87 -5.91 1.01
N LEU A 166 5.76 -4.89 1.86
CA LEU A 166 5.00 -3.67 1.57
C LEU A 166 5.90 -2.61 0.96
N ASP A 167 5.37 -1.88 -0.01
CA ASP A 167 6.01 -0.67 -0.48
C ASP A 167 5.72 0.52 0.46
N SER A 168 6.63 1.49 0.43
CA SER A 168 6.50 2.72 1.22
C SER A 168 5.23 3.55 0.97
N LYS A 169 4.51 3.37 -0.15
CA LYS A 169 3.26 4.12 -0.41
C LYS A 169 2.12 3.49 0.38
N LEU A 170 1.98 2.18 0.35
CA LEU A 170 0.98 1.48 1.17
C LEU A 170 1.21 1.72 2.65
N VAL A 171 2.46 1.54 3.13
CA VAL A 171 2.82 1.80 4.54
C VAL A 171 2.39 3.20 4.97
N ARG A 172 2.71 4.22 4.15
CA ARG A 172 2.32 5.60 4.44
C ARG A 172 0.81 5.78 4.50
N LEU A 173 0.05 5.25 3.54
CA LEU A 173 -1.42 5.40 3.53
C LEU A 173 -2.06 4.80 4.78
N LEU A 174 -1.59 3.61 5.20
CA LEU A 174 -2.07 2.97 6.43
C LEU A 174 -1.69 3.78 7.67
N THR A 175 -0.49 4.35 7.71
CA THR A 175 -0.06 5.21 8.82
C THR A 175 -0.87 6.50 8.85
N ASP A 176 -1.12 7.13 7.71
CA ASP A 176 -1.95 8.33 7.59
C ASP A 176 -3.38 8.05 8.08
N ILE A 177 -3.95 6.86 7.78
CA ILE A 177 -5.24 6.40 8.33
C ILE A 177 -5.17 6.23 9.84
N GLN A 178 -4.20 5.45 10.35
CA GLN A 178 -4.06 5.12 11.76
C GLN A 178 -3.81 6.35 12.64
N THR A 179 -3.16 7.38 12.09
CA THR A 179 -2.84 8.63 12.80
C THR A 179 -3.83 9.76 12.51
N SER A 180 -4.87 9.50 11.71
CA SER A 180 -5.90 10.49 11.39
C SER A 180 -6.64 10.98 12.63
N SER A 181 -7.20 12.19 12.55
CA SER A 181 -8.00 12.77 13.62
C SER A 181 -9.22 11.90 13.97
N TYR A 182 -9.83 11.23 12.99
CA TYR A 182 -10.86 10.21 13.20
C TYR A 182 -10.39 9.10 14.14
N TYR A 183 -9.23 8.50 13.87
CA TYR A 183 -8.70 7.42 14.71
C TYR A 183 -8.40 7.89 16.13
N ASN A 184 -7.80 9.07 16.27
CA ASN A 184 -7.49 9.61 17.59
C ASN A 184 -8.76 9.90 18.39
N TYR A 185 -9.76 10.52 17.77
CA TYR A 185 -11.03 10.85 18.42
C TYR A 185 -11.72 9.61 19.00
N TYR A 186 -11.93 8.58 18.18
CA TYR A 186 -12.60 7.34 18.59
C TYR A 186 -11.69 6.32 19.31
N LYS A 187 -10.42 6.68 19.59
CA LYS A 187 -9.50 5.89 20.43
C LYS A 187 -9.56 6.29 21.90
N PHE A 188 -9.76 7.59 22.20
CA PHE A 188 -9.74 8.11 23.57
C PHE A 188 -11.11 8.10 24.25
N GLU A 189 -12.20 7.91 23.51
CA GLU A 189 -13.52 7.65 24.11
C GLU A 189 -13.62 6.22 24.69
N ASN A 190 -12.87 5.97 25.76
CA ASN A 190 -12.88 4.72 26.55
C ASN A 190 -14.01 4.65 27.59
N GLY A 191 -14.98 5.58 27.55
CA GLY A 191 -16.17 5.49 28.40
C GLY A 191 -17.19 4.51 27.81
N ASN A 192 -17.83 3.71 28.67
CA ASN A 192 -19.04 2.94 28.34
C ASN A 192 -20.25 3.82 27.91
N ASN A 193 -20.05 5.14 27.84
CA ASN A 193 -21.06 6.06 27.38
C ASN A 193 -20.97 6.14 25.86
N ASP A 194 -21.86 5.39 25.20
CA ASP A 194 -22.10 5.44 23.75
C ASP A 194 -22.85 6.73 23.33
N THR A 195 -22.82 7.77 24.18
CA THR A 195 -23.56 9.01 24.03
C THR A 195 -22.64 10.22 24.17
N THR A 196 -22.86 11.22 23.31
CA THR A 196 -22.20 12.53 23.33
C THR A 196 -23.23 13.61 23.67
N HIS A 197 -22.78 14.75 24.18
CA HIS A 197 -23.64 15.91 24.39
C HIS A 197 -23.99 16.64 23.08
N HIS A 198 -23.46 16.19 21.95
CA HIS A 198 -23.69 16.81 20.65
C HIS A 198 -25.06 16.41 20.09
N LYS A 199 -25.72 17.37 19.45
CA LYS A 199 -27.03 17.17 18.81
C LYS A 199 -26.90 16.68 17.36
N ASP A 200 -25.70 16.81 16.79
CA ASP A 200 -25.38 16.42 15.43
C ASP A 200 -23.90 15.99 15.32
N LEU A 201 -23.49 15.54 14.12
CA LEU A 201 -22.11 15.17 13.82
C LEU A 201 -21.26 16.32 13.28
N ASN A 202 -21.71 17.57 13.36
CA ASN A 202 -20.98 18.68 12.72
C ASN A 202 -19.59 18.88 13.32
N SER A 203 -19.41 18.61 14.62
CA SER A 203 -18.09 18.65 15.27
C SER A 203 -17.10 17.65 14.68
N ASP A 204 -17.60 16.52 14.17
CA ASP A 204 -16.80 15.38 13.75
C ASP A 204 -16.71 15.28 12.22
N CYS A 205 -17.51 16.07 11.51
CA CYS A 205 -17.65 16.08 10.06
C CYS A 205 -16.32 16.22 9.31
N GLU A 206 -15.45 17.13 9.74
CA GLU A 206 -14.14 17.29 9.08
C GLU A 206 -13.26 16.05 9.29
N ASN A 207 -13.30 15.45 10.49
CA ASN A 207 -12.52 14.24 10.79
C ASN A 207 -13.01 13.05 9.97
N LEU A 208 -14.33 12.88 9.85
CA LEU A 208 -14.95 11.86 9.01
C LEU A 208 -14.62 12.06 7.53
N TYR A 209 -14.70 13.29 7.04
CA TYR A 209 -14.36 13.61 5.65
C TYR A 209 -12.91 13.25 5.32
N LEU A 210 -11.96 13.68 6.14
CA LEU A 210 -10.54 13.40 5.94
C LEU A 210 -10.24 11.90 5.98
N TYR A 211 -10.88 11.16 6.90
CA TYR A 211 -10.76 9.71 6.94
C TYR A 211 -11.28 9.05 5.66
N ILE A 212 -12.44 9.46 5.16
CA ILE A 212 -13.04 8.92 3.93
C ILE A 212 -12.17 9.22 2.70
N GLU A 213 -11.55 10.39 2.63
CA GLU A 213 -10.57 10.72 1.59
C GLU A 213 -9.33 9.81 1.65
N LEU A 214 -8.85 9.46 2.85
CA LEU A 214 -7.76 8.48 3.01
C LEU A 214 -8.18 7.08 2.56
N ILE A 215 -9.41 6.66 2.86
CA ILE A 215 -9.98 5.38 2.38
C ILE A 215 -10.06 5.36 0.85
N LYS A 216 -10.52 6.44 0.23
CA LYS A 216 -10.55 6.59 -1.24
C LYS A 216 -9.14 6.50 -1.84
N GLN A 217 -8.15 7.14 -1.22
CA GLN A 217 -6.77 7.05 -1.68
C GLN A 217 -6.19 5.64 -1.52
N LEU A 218 -6.56 4.93 -0.46
CA LEU A 218 -6.21 3.52 -0.24
C LEU A 218 -6.84 2.62 -1.31
N GLU A 219 -8.10 2.84 -1.66
CA GLU A 219 -8.76 2.09 -2.73
C GLU A 219 -8.10 2.32 -4.10
N ILE A 220 -7.88 3.58 -4.50
CA ILE A 220 -7.19 3.92 -5.76
C ILE A 220 -5.79 3.28 -5.79
N TYR A 221 -5.12 3.21 -4.64
CA TYR A 221 -3.85 2.51 -4.51
C TYR A 221 -4.01 1.00 -4.74
N ALA A 222 -4.97 0.38 -4.06
CA ALA A 222 -5.21 -1.05 -4.09
C ALA A 222 -5.57 -1.53 -5.51
N GLU A 223 -6.50 -0.85 -6.19
CA GLU A 223 -6.90 -1.16 -7.57
C GLU A 223 -5.73 -1.21 -8.54
N LYS A 224 -4.74 -0.32 -8.34
CA LYS A 224 -3.62 -0.17 -9.26
C LYS A 224 -2.45 -1.10 -8.95
N ASN A 225 -2.23 -1.45 -7.68
CA ASN A 225 -0.96 -2.01 -7.23
C ASN A 225 -1.08 -3.36 -6.52
N LEU A 226 -2.29 -3.82 -6.16
CA LEU A 226 -2.47 -5.06 -5.42
C LEU A 226 -3.10 -6.15 -6.30
N ILE A 227 -2.40 -7.27 -6.43
CA ILE A 227 -2.88 -8.46 -7.14
C ILE A 227 -4.08 -9.05 -6.40
N GLY A 228 -5.13 -9.40 -7.15
CA GLY A 228 -6.33 -10.04 -6.62
C GLY A 228 -7.28 -9.09 -5.89
N PHE A 229 -6.99 -7.79 -5.86
CA PHE A 229 -7.95 -6.80 -5.37
C PHE A 229 -9.19 -6.79 -6.27
N ARG A 230 -10.37 -6.92 -5.67
CA ARG A 230 -11.67 -6.79 -6.33
C ARG A 230 -12.46 -5.71 -5.63
N LYS A 231 -13.08 -4.81 -6.38
CA LYS A 231 -13.98 -3.80 -5.79
C LYS A 231 -15.09 -4.51 -5.03
N VAL A 232 -15.39 -4.00 -3.83
CA VAL A 232 -16.60 -4.40 -3.11
C VAL A 232 -17.77 -3.66 -3.74
N ASP A 233 -18.76 -4.43 -4.17
CA ASP A 233 -20.04 -3.92 -4.62
C ASP A 233 -21.02 -3.98 -3.45
N LEU A 234 -21.21 -2.84 -2.78
CA LEU A 234 -22.04 -2.74 -1.59
C LEU A 234 -23.54 -2.87 -1.87
N GLU A 235 -23.97 -2.95 -3.14
CA GLU A 235 -25.36 -3.24 -3.49
C GLU A 235 -25.77 -4.69 -3.18
N LYS A 236 -24.80 -5.58 -2.98
CA LYS A 236 -25.01 -7.01 -2.67
C LYS A 236 -24.89 -7.37 -1.19
N ILE A 237 -24.70 -6.37 -0.31
CA ILE A 237 -24.55 -6.51 1.16
C ILE A 237 -25.63 -5.68 1.85
#